data_AF-A0A382RB13-F1
#
_entry.id   AF-A0A382RB13-F1
#
_cell.length_a   1.000
_cell.length_b   1.000
_cell.length_c   1.000
_cell.angle_alpha   90.00
_cell.angle_beta   90.00
_cell.angle_gamma   90.00
#
_symmetry.space_group_name_H-M   'P 1'
#
loop_
_entity.id
_entity.type
_entity.pdbx_description
1 polymer ?
#
loop_
_entity_poly.entity_id
_entity_poly.type
_entity_poly.pdbx_seq_one_letter_code
_entity_poly.pdbx_strand_id
1 'polypeptide(L)'
;VTLDETRYVTLEDKVHLPLLQITYPTVYGRHEDEAPLDVLADILGGGKTSLFYKNLVKEGMAVQAVVSHPCRELACEFQLLALANPAKITSLSTLQNVLNETLKEFETRGVTADDLARTKGQIEARTVFGLQSVSGKVSALAANETFYQTPDLIAEDIARYNAVTAEDVMRVYNKYIKDANSVVLSVVPKGQVQLAAAKQTFERPVRNIEIDTVDVSDDEAFSSALSTNTAPSFDRSVMPKAGEAPVVEVPDYWESELANGIEILGVTSTETPTVTLTLGMDGGMLLDPEGKAGTAYLTALLMNETTKHYSNEELASELAKLGS
;
A
#
# COMPACT_ATOMS: atom_id res chain seq x y z
N VAL A 1 -13.63 -17.13 1.18
CA VAL A 1 -13.52 -17.85 -0.11
C VAL A 1 -12.49 -18.96 0.08
N THR A 2 -12.73 -20.18 -0.39
CA THR A 2 -11.76 -21.30 -0.29
C THR A 2 -11.41 -21.80 -1.69
N LEU A 3 -10.19 -22.33 -1.85
CA LEU A 3 -9.69 -22.91 -3.09
C LEU A 3 -9.40 -24.40 -2.87
N ASP A 4 -9.95 -25.25 -3.73
CA ASP A 4 -9.74 -26.71 -3.65
C ASP A 4 -8.35 -27.12 -4.17
N GLU A 5 -7.76 -26.29 -5.06
CA GLU A 5 -6.43 -26.47 -5.61
C GLU A 5 -5.77 -25.12 -5.94
N THR A 6 -4.44 -25.13 -6.07
CA THR A 6 -3.70 -23.96 -6.55
C THR A 6 -3.96 -23.74 -8.03
N ARG A 7 -4.40 -22.53 -8.39
CA ARG A 7 -4.76 -22.16 -9.75
C ARG A 7 -3.67 -21.35 -10.39
N TYR A 8 -3.12 -21.82 -11.50
CA TYR A 8 -2.16 -21.09 -12.32
C TYR A 8 -2.89 -20.39 -13.46
N VAL A 9 -2.67 -19.08 -13.59
CA VAL A 9 -3.22 -18.22 -14.64
C VAL A 9 -2.08 -17.48 -15.31
N THR A 10 -2.07 -17.45 -16.64
CA THR A 10 -1.08 -16.67 -17.42
C THR A 10 -1.79 -15.56 -18.18
N LEU A 11 -1.29 -14.33 -18.03
CA LEU A 11 -1.75 -13.15 -18.75
C LEU A 11 -0.61 -12.62 -19.62
N GLU A 12 -0.86 -12.50 -20.92
CA GLU A 12 0.05 -11.81 -21.83
C GLU A 12 -0.31 -10.34 -21.95
N ASP A 13 0.68 -9.46 -21.77
CA ASP A 13 0.48 -8.01 -21.89
C ASP A 13 1.66 -7.33 -22.60
N LYS A 14 1.50 -6.07 -23.00
CA LYS A 14 2.55 -5.21 -23.58
C LYS A 14 3.48 -4.66 -22.50
N VAL A 15 4.05 -5.56 -21.71
CA VAL A 15 4.98 -5.23 -20.62
C VAL A 15 6.40 -5.65 -20.97
N HIS A 16 7.38 -4.96 -20.38
CA HIS A 16 8.78 -5.35 -20.49
C HIS A 16 9.21 -6.32 -19.38
N LEU A 17 8.75 -6.07 -18.15
CA LEU A 17 9.10 -6.85 -16.97
C LEU A 17 7.98 -7.85 -16.66
N PRO A 18 8.28 -9.16 -16.61
CA PRO A 18 7.34 -10.16 -16.12
C PRO A 18 7.00 -9.93 -14.63
N LEU A 19 5.76 -10.19 -14.26
CA LEU A 19 5.25 -10.06 -12.89
C LEU A 19 4.75 -11.42 -12.40
N LEU A 20 5.12 -11.79 -11.18
CA LEU A 20 4.50 -12.87 -10.45
C LEU A 20 3.63 -12.30 -9.33
N GLN A 21 2.39 -12.74 -9.24
CA GLN A 21 1.51 -12.46 -8.12
C GLN A 21 0.93 -13.77 -7.59
N ILE A 22 1.06 -14.01 -6.29
CA ILE A 22 0.47 -15.14 -5.57
C ILE A 22 -0.56 -14.56 -4.61
N THR A 23 -1.80 -15.00 -4.71
CA THR A 23 -2.90 -14.47 -3.89
C THR A 23 -3.58 -15.60 -3.12
N TYR A 24 -3.69 -15.44 -1.81
CA TYR A 24 -4.46 -16.30 -0.92
C TYR A 24 -5.76 -15.61 -0.53
N PRO A 25 -6.93 -16.23 -0.70
CA PRO A 25 -8.16 -15.69 -0.11
C PRO A 25 -8.10 -15.84 1.41
N THR A 26 -8.48 -14.79 2.13
CA THR A 26 -8.44 -14.80 3.60
C THR A 26 -9.83 -14.56 4.18
N VAL A 27 -9.95 -13.53 5.03
CA VAL A 27 -11.12 -13.21 5.84
C VAL A 27 -11.94 -12.12 5.17
N TYR A 28 -12.75 -11.38 5.92
CA TYR A 28 -13.50 -10.22 5.48
C TYR A 28 -13.12 -9.01 6.36
N GLY A 29 -13.51 -7.81 5.96
CA GLY A 29 -13.16 -6.59 6.71
C GLY A 29 -13.58 -6.65 8.17
N ARG A 30 -12.68 -6.25 9.08
CA ARG A 30 -12.84 -6.25 10.54
C ARG A 30 -13.04 -7.61 11.20
N HIS A 31 -12.68 -8.70 10.53
CA HIS A 31 -12.55 -10.00 11.17
C HIS A 31 -11.38 -10.01 12.20
N GLU A 32 -11.46 -10.82 13.26
CA GLU A 32 -10.42 -10.89 14.32
C GLU A 32 -9.00 -11.20 13.78
N ASP A 33 -8.94 -11.98 12.70
CA ASP A 33 -7.70 -12.35 12.01
C ASP A 33 -7.21 -11.31 10.99
N GLU A 34 -7.95 -10.23 10.71
CA GLU A 34 -7.53 -9.18 9.77
C GLU A 34 -6.25 -8.49 10.23
N ALA A 35 -6.26 -7.92 11.45
CA ALA A 35 -5.11 -7.18 11.96
C ALA A 35 -3.84 -8.05 12.06
N PRO A 36 -3.89 -9.31 12.55
CA PRO A 36 -2.74 -10.21 12.48
C PRO A 36 -2.25 -10.50 11.05
N LEU A 37 -3.14 -10.58 10.06
CA LEU A 37 -2.79 -10.78 8.65
C LEU A 37 -2.14 -9.53 8.05
N ASP A 38 -2.61 -8.33 8.39
CA ASP A 38 -1.97 -7.08 7.96
C ASP A 38 -0.57 -6.93 8.56
N VAL A 39 -0.41 -7.27 9.84
CA VAL A 39 0.89 -7.30 10.51
C VAL A 39 1.82 -8.33 9.84
N LEU A 40 1.32 -9.52 9.52
CA LEU A 40 2.08 -10.52 8.76
C LEU A 40 2.55 -9.97 7.41
N ALA A 41 1.67 -9.29 6.67
CA ALA A 41 1.99 -8.72 5.36
C ALA A 41 3.11 -7.68 5.46
N ASP A 42 3.05 -6.78 6.44
CA ASP A 42 4.09 -5.75 6.64
C ASP A 42 5.42 -6.35 7.12
N ILE A 43 5.41 -7.40 7.94
CA ILE A 43 6.65 -8.13 8.30
C ILE A 43 7.29 -8.77 7.07
N LEU A 44 6.49 -9.38 6.20
CA LEU A 44 7.00 -10.06 5.01
C LEU A 44 7.45 -9.10 3.91
N GLY A 45 6.78 -7.95 3.73
CA GLY A 45 7.01 -7.05 2.58
C GLY A 45 6.94 -5.53 2.83
N GLY A 46 6.92 -5.05 4.08
CA GLY A 46 6.67 -3.65 4.46
C GLY A 46 7.86 -2.68 4.32
N GLY A 47 8.93 -3.03 3.60
CA GLY A 47 10.06 -2.13 3.35
C GLY A 47 11.43 -2.79 3.35
N LYS A 48 12.49 -2.00 3.53
CA LYS A 48 13.91 -2.44 3.44
C LYS A 48 14.30 -3.48 4.51
N THR A 49 13.56 -3.59 5.59
CA THR A 49 13.78 -4.55 6.68
C THR A 49 13.05 -5.88 6.48
N SER A 50 12.17 -5.96 5.47
CA SER A 50 11.32 -7.11 5.23
C SER A 50 12.07 -8.28 4.57
N LEU A 51 11.58 -9.50 4.80
CA LEU A 51 12.18 -10.70 4.21
C LEU A 51 12.12 -10.68 2.68
N PHE A 52 11.06 -10.12 2.09
CA PHE A 52 10.93 -10.01 0.64
C PHE A 52 11.96 -9.04 0.06
N TYR A 53 12.19 -7.90 0.72
CA TYR A 53 13.23 -6.99 0.27
C TYR A 53 14.61 -7.66 0.33
N LYS A 54 14.94 -8.29 1.47
CA LYS A 54 16.22 -8.97 1.69
C LYS A 54 16.45 -10.06 0.63
N ASN A 55 15.50 -10.95 0.43
CA ASN A 55 15.73 -12.15 -0.39
C ASN A 55 15.50 -11.93 -1.88
N LEU A 56 14.68 -10.94 -2.27
CA LEU A 56 14.35 -10.70 -3.68
C LEU A 56 14.98 -9.43 -4.25
N VAL A 57 14.79 -8.28 -3.58
CA VAL A 57 15.21 -6.98 -4.12
C VAL A 57 16.70 -6.76 -3.93
N LYS A 58 17.22 -6.96 -2.71
CA LYS A 58 18.64 -6.79 -2.40
C LYS A 58 19.52 -7.79 -3.19
N GLU A 59 19.04 -9.02 -3.37
CA GLU A 59 19.68 -10.02 -4.21
C GLU A 59 19.50 -9.75 -5.73
N GLY A 60 18.75 -8.73 -6.11
CA GLY A 60 18.53 -8.31 -7.50
C GLY A 60 17.69 -9.26 -8.34
N MET A 61 16.98 -10.20 -7.72
CA MET A 61 16.06 -11.13 -8.39
C MET A 61 14.78 -10.42 -8.83
N ALA A 62 14.31 -9.46 -8.04
CA ALA A 62 13.17 -8.62 -8.34
C ALA A 62 13.59 -7.14 -8.31
N VAL A 63 12.99 -6.33 -9.19
CA VAL A 63 13.10 -4.86 -9.12
C VAL A 63 12.24 -4.33 -7.97
N GLN A 64 11.13 -5.02 -7.70
CA GLN A 64 10.19 -4.70 -6.63
C GLN A 64 9.58 -6.00 -6.10
N ALA A 65 9.46 -6.11 -4.78
CA ALA A 65 8.72 -7.18 -4.13
C ALA A 65 7.91 -6.56 -2.98
N VAL A 66 6.61 -6.87 -2.93
CA VAL A 66 5.67 -6.32 -1.95
C VAL A 66 4.76 -7.43 -1.46
N VAL A 67 4.41 -7.39 -0.19
CA VAL A 67 3.35 -8.20 0.39
C VAL A 67 2.29 -7.26 0.94
N SER A 68 1.02 -7.54 0.65
CA SER A 68 -0.10 -6.73 1.08
C SER A 68 -1.29 -7.61 1.44
N HIS A 69 -2.20 -7.07 2.24
CA HIS A 69 -3.44 -7.75 2.61
C HIS A 69 -4.64 -6.81 2.36
N PRO A 70 -4.97 -6.50 1.09
CA PRO A 70 -6.12 -5.66 0.78
C PRO A 70 -7.42 -6.31 1.29
N CYS A 71 -8.13 -5.58 2.14
CA CYS A 71 -9.41 -5.97 2.70
C CYS A 71 -10.57 -5.21 2.09
N ARG A 72 -11.65 -5.93 1.82
CA ARG A 72 -12.96 -5.38 1.43
C ARG A 72 -14.03 -5.96 2.34
N GLU A 73 -15.22 -5.38 2.29
CA GLU A 73 -16.37 -5.78 3.11
C GLU A 73 -16.63 -7.29 3.09
N LEU A 74 -16.63 -7.92 1.91
CA LEU A 74 -17.00 -9.33 1.76
C LEU A 74 -15.81 -10.29 1.76
N ALA A 75 -14.61 -9.80 1.45
CA ALA A 75 -13.42 -10.62 1.34
C ALA A 75 -12.15 -9.77 1.35
N CYS A 76 -11.12 -10.33 1.96
CA CYS A 76 -9.74 -9.90 1.93
C CYS A 76 -8.88 -10.89 1.12
N GLU A 77 -7.73 -10.41 0.68
CA GLU A 77 -6.77 -11.17 -0.09
C GLU A 77 -5.37 -10.95 0.46
N PHE A 78 -4.60 -12.00 0.72
CA PHE A 78 -3.18 -11.89 1.06
C PHE A 78 -2.35 -12.07 -0.20
N GLN A 79 -1.69 -11.00 -0.64
CA GLN A 79 -1.05 -10.89 -1.95
C GLN A 79 0.46 -10.77 -1.81
N LEU A 80 1.18 -11.61 -2.54
CA LEU A 80 2.62 -11.58 -2.68
C LEU A 80 2.95 -11.22 -4.12
N LEU A 81 3.56 -10.08 -4.34
CA LEU A 81 3.81 -9.52 -5.66
C LEU A 81 5.31 -9.32 -5.86
N ALA A 82 5.86 -9.81 -6.97
CA ALA A 82 7.27 -9.65 -7.31
C ALA A 82 7.44 -9.36 -8.81
N LEU A 83 8.06 -8.23 -9.11
CA LEU A 83 8.38 -7.78 -10.47
C LEU A 83 9.79 -8.27 -10.83
N ALA A 84 9.87 -9.23 -11.74
CA ALA A 84 11.11 -9.92 -12.05
C ALA A 84 12.16 -8.99 -12.66
N ASN A 85 13.42 -9.17 -12.27
CA ASN A 85 14.55 -8.57 -12.98
C ASN A 85 14.95 -9.47 -14.16
N PRO A 86 14.67 -9.09 -15.42
CA PRO A 86 14.95 -9.93 -16.59
C PRO A 86 16.45 -10.17 -16.82
N ALA A 87 17.33 -9.38 -16.19
CA ALA A 87 18.78 -9.61 -16.26
C ALA A 87 19.24 -10.81 -15.42
N LYS A 88 18.46 -11.22 -14.40
CA LYS A 88 18.76 -12.37 -13.54
C LYS A 88 17.78 -13.53 -13.68
N ILE A 89 16.52 -13.24 -14.03
CA ILE A 89 15.43 -14.22 -14.03
C ILE A 89 14.95 -14.47 -15.45
N THR A 90 15.04 -15.73 -15.87
CA THR A 90 14.55 -16.21 -17.18
C THR A 90 13.25 -17.00 -17.08
N SER A 91 12.70 -17.20 -15.88
CA SER A 91 11.39 -17.81 -15.65
C SER A 91 10.84 -17.41 -14.28
N LEU A 92 9.54 -17.10 -14.21
CA LEU A 92 8.83 -16.79 -12.97
C LEU A 92 8.78 -17.98 -12.00
N SER A 93 9.05 -19.21 -12.46
CA SER A 93 9.18 -20.38 -11.58
C SER A 93 10.33 -20.23 -10.58
N THR A 94 11.43 -19.60 -11.00
CA THR A 94 12.57 -19.30 -10.12
C THR A 94 12.14 -18.33 -9.02
N LEU A 95 11.38 -17.30 -9.41
CA LEU A 95 10.85 -16.31 -8.46
C LEU A 95 9.86 -16.95 -7.48
N GLN A 96 8.96 -17.82 -7.96
CA GLN A 96 8.04 -18.57 -7.10
C GLN A 96 8.78 -19.44 -6.07
N ASN A 97 9.87 -20.10 -6.47
CA ASN A 97 10.67 -20.90 -5.54
C ASN A 97 11.29 -20.03 -4.44
N VAL A 98 11.85 -18.87 -4.79
CA VAL A 98 12.44 -17.94 -3.82
C VAL A 98 11.38 -17.38 -2.87
N LEU A 99 10.18 -17.09 -3.36
CA LEU A 99 9.04 -16.70 -2.51
C LEU A 99 8.67 -17.82 -1.52
N ASN A 100 8.58 -19.06 -2.00
CA ASN A 100 8.30 -20.22 -1.15
C ASN A 100 9.39 -20.46 -0.09
N GLU A 101 10.66 -20.31 -0.46
CA GLU A 101 11.79 -20.39 0.48
C GLU A 101 11.74 -19.27 1.52
N THR A 102 11.37 -18.06 1.10
CA THR A 102 11.22 -16.90 1.99
C THR A 102 10.09 -17.11 3.01
N LEU A 103 8.97 -17.72 2.61
CA LEU A 103 7.91 -18.11 3.54
C LEU A 103 8.37 -19.19 4.54
N LYS A 104 9.17 -20.16 4.10
CA LYS A 104 9.77 -21.18 5.00
C LYS A 104 10.80 -20.57 5.96
N GLU A 105 11.57 -19.59 5.50
CA GLU A 105 12.46 -18.81 6.37
C GLU A 105 11.66 -18.09 7.44
N PHE A 106 10.56 -17.41 7.07
CA PHE A 106 9.66 -16.78 8.02
C PHE A 106 9.11 -17.77 9.05
N GLU A 107 8.64 -18.93 8.60
CA GLU A 107 8.13 -20.00 9.47
C GLU A 107 9.16 -20.44 10.51
N THR A 108 10.42 -20.58 10.10
CA THR A 108 11.50 -21.04 10.96
C THR A 108 11.99 -19.94 11.90
N ARG A 109 12.09 -18.70 11.41
CA ARG A 109 12.55 -17.53 12.18
C ARG A 109 11.51 -17.11 13.21
N GLY A 110 10.23 -17.22 12.86
CA GLY A 110 9.12 -16.68 13.63
C GLY A 110 9.03 -15.16 13.58
N VAL A 111 8.23 -14.62 14.50
CA VAL A 111 8.00 -13.19 14.68
C VAL A 111 8.81 -12.70 15.86
N THR A 112 9.61 -11.66 15.66
CA THR A 112 10.43 -11.06 16.70
C THR A 112 9.73 -9.86 17.35
N ALA A 113 10.20 -9.44 18.53
CA ALA A 113 9.70 -8.23 19.17
C ALA A 113 9.96 -6.96 18.32
N ASP A 114 11.07 -6.94 17.59
CA ASP A 114 11.42 -5.82 16.69
C ASP A 114 10.45 -5.73 15.51
N ASP A 115 10.06 -6.88 14.93
CA ASP A 115 9.06 -6.94 13.87
C ASP A 115 7.73 -6.30 14.32
N LEU A 116 7.24 -6.69 15.50
CA LEU A 116 6.00 -6.16 16.04
C LEU A 116 6.09 -4.66 16.34
N ALA A 117 7.17 -4.22 16.99
CA ALA A 117 7.35 -2.81 17.35
C ALA A 117 7.37 -1.93 16.09
N ARG A 118 8.13 -2.35 15.07
CA ARG A 118 8.24 -1.64 13.80
C ARG A 118 6.90 -1.57 13.07
N THR A 119 6.26 -2.72 12.84
CA THR A 119 5.03 -2.79 12.06
C THR A 119 3.89 -2.05 12.74
N LYS A 120 3.76 -2.14 14.07
CA LYS A 120 2.74 -1.39 14.83
C LYS A 120 2.97 0.12 14.74
N GLY A 121 4.22 0.57 14.91
CA GLY A 121 4.58 1.98 14.76
C GLY A 121 4.25 2.52 13.36
N GLN A 122 4.54 1.75 12.31
CA GLN A 122 4.21 2.13 10.93
C GLN A 122 2.70 2.18 10.66
N ILE A 123 1.92 1.21 11.16
CA ILE A 123 0.47 1.20 10.99
C ILE A 123 -0.16 2.39 11.73
N GLU A 124 0.23 2.63 12.98
CA GLU A 124 -0.27 3.75 13.77
C GLU A 124 0.04 5.09 13.11
N ALA A 125 1.27 5.28 12.64
CA ALA A 125 1.68 6.50 11.96
C ALA A 125 0.92 6.73 10.65
N ARG A 126 0.74 5.69 9.81
CA ARG A 126 -0.06 5.79 8.57
C ARG A 126 -1.50 6.22 8.86
N THR A 127 -2.10 5.69 9.91
CA THR A 127 -3.45 6.09 10.36
C THR A 127 -3.46 7.55 10.79
N VAL A 128 -2.53 7.99 11.64
CA VAL A 128 -2.46 9.38 12.12
C VAL A 128 -2.21 10.36 10.98
N PHE A 129 -1.28 10.08 10.06
CA PHE A 129 -1.00 10.94 8.91
C PHE A 129 -2.20 11.02 7.95
N GLY A 130 -2.95 9.93 7.77
CA GLY A 130 -4.17 9.94 6.97
C GLY A 130 -5.22 10.93 7.49
N LEU A 131 -5.23 11.19 8.80
CA LEU A 131 -6.17 12.10 9.46
C LEU A 131 -5.75 13.57 9.40
N GLN A 132 -4.59 13.92 8.85
CA GLN A 132 -4.15 15.31 8.73
C GLN A 132 -4.94 16.10 7.68
N SER A 133 -5.71 15.43 6.81
CA SER A 133 -6.50 16.08 5.77
C SER A 133 -8.00 16.00 6.05
N VAL A 134 -8.74 17.04 5.63
CA VAL A 134 -10.22 17.03 5.69
C VAL A 134 -10.79 15.83 4.92
N SER A 135 -10.23 15.54 3.73
CA SER A 135 -10.64 14.37 2.95
C SER A 135 -10.42 13.07 3.72
N GLY A 136 -9.26 12.88 4.35
CA GLY A 136 -8.95 11.66 5.09
C GLY A 136 -9.87 11.47 6.30
N LYS A 137 -10.14 12.53 7.06
CA LYS A 137 -11.10 12.51 8.17
C LYS A 137 -12.51 12.14 7.71
N VAL A 138 -13.02 12.82 6.68
CA VAL A 138 -14.37 12.57 6.17
C VAL A 138 -14.48 11.15 5.60
N SER A 139 -13.46 10.68 4.85
CA SER A 139 -13.43 9.32 4.33
C SER A 139 -13.42 8.27 5.45
N ALA A 140 -12.62 8.47 6.51
CA ALA A 140 -12.59 7.56 7.66
C ALA A 140 -13.95 7.50 8.37
N LEU A 141 -14.51 8.65 8.73
CA LEU A 141 -15.82 8.73 9.41
C LEU A 141 -16.94 8.12 8.57
N ALA A 142 -16.99 8.44 7.27
CA ALA A 142 -18.03 7.93 6.37
C ALA A 142 -17.90 6.42 6.14
N ALA A 143 -16.68 5.91 5.94
CA ALA A 143 -16.45 4.47 5.80
C ALA A 143 -16.85 3.73 7.08
N ASN A 144 -16.43 4.23 8.24
CA ASN A 144 -16.73 3.59 9.52
C ASN A 144 -18.23 3.61 9.85
N GLU A 145 -18.93 4.70 9.55
CA GLU A 145 -20.40 4.73 9.67
C GLU A 145 -21.07 3.74 8.71
N THR A 146 -20.65 3.72 7.45
CA THR A 146 -21.25 2.87 6.41
C THR A 146 -21.12 1.40 6.73
N PHE A 147 -19.92 0.94 7.11
CA PHE A 147 -19.64 -0.48 7.31
C PHE A 147 -19.88 -0.96 8.74
N TYR A 148 -19.81 -0.06 9.72
CA TYR A 148 -19.78 -0.45 11.12
C TYR A 148 -20.70 0.35 12.06
N GLN A 149 -21.46 1.33 11.53
CA GLN A 149 -22.37 2.17 12.33
C GLN A 149 -21.68 2.84 13.52
N THR A 150 -20.38 3.13 13.39
CA THR A 150 -19.55 3.73 14.43
C THR A 150 -18.56 4.67 13.77
N PRO A 151 -18.85 5.98 13.58
CA PRO A 151 -17.98 6.88 12.84
C PRO A 151 -16.60 7.02 13.48
N ASP A 152 -16.56 7.18 14.82
CA ASP A 152 -15.35 7.38 15.62
C ASP A 152 -14.72 6.05 16.04
N LEU A 153 -14.24 5.30 15.04
CA LEU A 153 -13.64 3.97 15.24
C LEU A 153 -12.11 3.99 15.34
N ILE A 154 -11.48 5.13 15.09
CA ILE A 154 -10.03 5.26 14.84
C ILE A 154 -9.21 4.74 16.04
N ALA A 155 -9.57 5.14 17.25
CA ALA A 155 -8.83 4.72 18.44
C ALA A 155 -8.96 3.22 18.73
N GLU A 156 -10.14 2.64 18.48
CA GLU A 156 -10.37 1.21 18.60
C GLU A 156 -9.57 0.43 17.54
N ASP A 157 -9.50 0.96 16.32
CA ASP A 157 -8.74 0.40 15.22
C ASP A 157 -7.24 0.34 15.55
N ILE A 158 -6.67 1.44 16.04
CA ILE A 158 -5.28 1.50 16.52
C ILE A 158 -5.05 0.49 17.65
N ALA A 159 -5.98 0.40 18.62
CA ALA A 159 -5.87 -0.57 19.71
C ALA A 159 -5.90 -2.02 19.20
N ARG A 160 -6.71 -2.32 18.17
CA ARG A 160 -6.77 -3.65 17.53
C ARG A 160 -5.42 -4.07 16.97
N TYR A 161 -4.73 -3.19 16.23
CA TYR A 161 -3.39 -3.48 15.72
C TYR A 161 -2.34 -3.56 16.84
N ASN A 162 -2.42 -2.66 17.83
CA ASN A 162 -1.48 -2.64 18.95
C ASN A 162 -1.61 -3.88 19.86
N ALA A 163 -2.78 -4.55 19.88
CA ALA A 163 -3.01 -5.78 20.62
C ALA A 163 -2.41 -7.05 19.96
N VAL A 164 -2.06 -7.01 18.67
CA VAL A 164 -1.57 -8.19 17.93
C VAL A 164 -0.30 -8.77 18.56
N THR A 165 -0.29 -10.07 18.83
CA THR A 165 0.86 -10.79 19.38
C THR A 165 1.65 -11.55 18.32
N ALA A 166 2.85 -12.03 18.66
CA ALA A 166 3.64 -12.88 17.78
C ALA A 166 2.91 -14.20 17.49
N GLU A 167 2.23 -14.73 18.48
CA GLU A 167 1.41 -15.94 18.41
C GLU A 167 0.24 -15.77 17.46
N ASP A 168 -0.42 -14.61 17.46
CA ASP A 168 -1.51 -14.32 16.52
C ASP A 168 -1.03 -14.32 15.07
N VAL A 169 0.10 -13.68 14.81
CA VAL A 169 0.71 -13.61 13.47
C VAL A 169 1.11 -15.01 12.99
N MET A 170 1.76 -15.80 13.85
CA MET A 170 2.12 -17.18 13.51
C MET A 170 0.88 -18.05 13.30
N ARG A 171 -0.18 -17.86 14.09
CA ARG A 171 -1.45 -18.59 13.95
C ARG A 171 -2.10 -18.31 12.60
N VAL A 172 -2.20 -17.04 12.18
CA VAL A 172 -2.81 -16.71 10.87
C VAL A 172 -1.94 -17.13 9.70
N TYR A 173 -0.61 -17.08 9.81
CA TYR A 173 0.30 -17.66 8.82
C TYR A 173 0.00 -19.15 8.61
N ASN A 174 -0.06 -19.92 9.71
CA ASN A 174 -0.35 -21.36 9.64
C ASN A 174 -1.77 -21.67 9.13
N LYS A 175 -2.74 -20.80 9.41
CA LYS A 175 -4.16 -21.01 9.06
C LYS A 175 -4.47 -20.66 7.60
N TYR A 176 -3.89 -19.59 7.08
CA TYR A 176 -4.29 -19.00 5.79
C TYR A 176 -3.24 -19.10 4.69
N ILE A 177 -1.96 -19.25 5.03
CA ILE A 177 -0.86 -19.15 4.06
C ILE A 177 -0.13 -20.48 3.91
N LYS A 178 0.28 -21.08 5.04
CA LYS A 178 1.04 -22.33 5.04
C LYS A 178 0.24 -23.45 4.39
N ASP A 179 0.83 -24.08 3.38
CA ASP A 179 0.25 -25.18 2.60
C ASP A 179 -1.12 -24.87 1.96
N ALA A 180 -1.54 -23.61 1.97
CA ALA A 180 -2.82 -23.18 1.44
C ALA A 180 -2.78 -23.11 -0.09
N ASN A 181 -3.93 -23.40 -0.71
CA ASN A 181 -4.11 -23.18 -2.13
C ASN A 181 -4.18 -21.68 -2.44
N SER A 182 -3.57 -21.28 -3.55
CA SER A 182 -3.50 -19.88 -3.98
C SER A 182 -3.87 -19.72 -5.45
N VAL A 183 -4.08 -18.48 -5.87
CA VAL A 183 -4.08 -18.10 -7.28
C VAL A 183 -2.70 -17.55 -7.62
N VAL A 184 -2.00 -18.22 -8.54
CA VAL A 184 -0.70 -17.81 -9.05
C VAL A 184 -0.90 -17.19 -10.43
N LEU A 185 -0.82 -15.87 -10.49
CA LEU A 185 -0.89 -15.09 -11.72
C LEU A 185 0.52 -14.78 -12.23
N SER A 186 0.81 -15.25 -13.44
CA SER A 186 1.98 -14.85 -14.21
C SER A 186 1.57 -13.82 -15.26
N VAL A 187 2.07 -12.59 -15.17
CA VAL A 187 1.96 -11.61 -16.25
C VAL A 187 3.25 -11.59 -17.03
N VAL A 188 3.18 -11.85 -18.33
CA VAL A 188 4.35 -11.99 -19.20
C VAL A 188 4.23 -11.10 -20.44
N PRO A 189 5.35 -10.71 -21.07
CA PRO A 189 5.31 -10.05 -22.37
C PRO A 189 4.59 -10.90 -23.42
N LYS A 190 3.93 -10.25 -24.37
CA LYS A 190 3.29 -10.94 -25.51
C LYS A 190 4.24 -11.89 -26.22
N GLY A 191 3.78 -13.11 -26.46
CA GLY A 191 4.51 -14.21 -27.09
C GLY A 191 5.48 -14.94 -26.15
N GLN A 192 5.48 -14.64 -24.85
CA GLN A 192 6.46 -15.16 -23.89
C GLN A 192 5.86 -16.01 -22.75
N VAL A 193 4.82 -16.80 -23.05
CA VAL A 193 4.15 -17.70 -22.09
C VAL A 193 5.08 -18.71 -21.41
N GLN A 194 6.20 -19.05 -22.03
CA GLN A 194 7.25 -19.90 -21.45
C GLN A 194 7.90 -19.31 -20.19
N LEU A 195 7.76 -18.00 -19.97
CA LEU A 195 8.26 -17.33 -18.76
C LEU A 195 7.36 -17.56 -17.55
N ALA A 196 6.13 -18.05 -17.74
CA ALA A 196 5.17 -18.26 -16.65
C ALA A 196 5.71 -19.22 -15.58
N ALA A 197 5.19 -19.08 -14.36
CA ALA A 197 5.67 -19.85 -13.22
C ALA A 197 5.32 -21.34 -13.31
N ALA A 198 4.18 -21.66 -13.91
CA ALA A 198 3.81 -23.01 -14.31
C ALA A 198 2.86 -22.99 -15.51
N LYS A 199 2.48 -24.16 -16.00
CA LYS A 199 1.41 -24.28 -17.00
C LYS A 199 0.10 -23.80 -16.41
N GLN A 200 -0.68 -23.05 -17.20
CA GLN A 200 -2.02 -22.61 -16.80
C GLN A 200 -2.90 -23.83 -16.47
N THR A 201 -3.54 -23.79 -15.30
CA THR A 201 -4.48 -24.82 -14.83
C THR A 201 -5.90 -24.30 -14.69
N PHE A 202 -6.09 -22.97 -14.75
CA PHE A 202 -7.39 -22.35 -14.62
C PHE A 202 -7.62 -21.33 -15.74
N GLU A 203 -8.78 -21.42 -16.39
CA GLU A 203 -9.24 -20.44 -17.36
C GLU A 203 -10.32 -19.57 -16.71
N ARG A 204 -10.12 -18.25 -16.71
CA ARG A 204 -11.08 -17.34 -16.09
C ARG A 204 -12.37 -17.37 -16.91
N PRO A 205 -13.53 -17.67 -16.30
CA PRO A 205 -14.78 -17.68 -17.03
C PRO A 205 -15.05 -16.30 -17.63
N VAL A 206 -15.49 -16.28 -18.87
CA VAL A 206 -15.94 -15.05 -19.52
C VAL A 206 -17.21 -14.60 -18.81
N ARG A 207 -17.18 -13.40 -18.22
CA ARG A 207 -18.35 -12.82 -17.57
C ARG A 207 -19.34 -12.40 -18.67
N ASN A 208 -20.34 -13.21 -18.93
CA ASN A 208 -21.48 -12.82 -19.75
C ASN A 208 -22.45 -12.05 -18.85
N ILE A 209 -22.47 -10.72 -18.97
CA ILE A 209 -23.48 -9.90 -18.32
C ILE A 209 -24.66 -9.93 -19.28
N GLU A 210 -25.72 -10.63 -18.91
CA GLU A 210 -27.02 -10.49 -19.60
C GLU A 210 -27.44 -9.03 -19.41
N ILE A 211 -27.22 -8.24 -20.45
CA ILE A 211 -27.83 -6.93 -20.53
C ILE A 211 -29.26 -7.24 -20.93
N ASP A 212 -30.19 -7.08 -19.99
CA ASP A 212 -31.61 -6.94 -20.31
C ASP A 212 -31.74 -5.65 -21.13
N THR A 213 -31.46 -5.75 -22.42
CA THR A 213 -31.85 -4.73 -23.38
C THR A 213 -33.35 -4.86 -23.49
N VAL A 214 -34.07 -4.01 -22.74
CA VAL A 214 -35.41 -3.68 -23.16
C VAL A 214 -35.23 -3.08 -24.55
N ASP A 215 -35.79 -3.72 -25.59
CA ASP A 215 -35.88 -3.18 -26.95
C ASP A 215 -36.81 -1.97 -26.92
N VAL A 216 -36.31 -0.89 -26.34
CA VAL A 216 -36.92 0.43 -26.39
C VAL A 216 -36.31 1.06 -27.63
N SER A 217 -37.14 1.47 -28.58
CA SER A 217 -36.63 2.24 -29.72
C SER A 217 -35.84 3.46 -29.21
N ASP A 218 -34.81 3.90 -29.94
CA ASP A 218 -34.05 5.11 -29.53
C ASP A 218 -35.00 6.29 -29.25
N ASP A 219 -36.10 6.38 -29.99
CA ASP A 219 -37.16 7.38 -29.81
C ASP A 219 -37.94 7.19 -28.49
N GLU A 220 -38.31 5.96 -28.10
CA GLU A 220 -38.98 5.69 -26.83
C GLU A 220 -38.04 5.85 -25.62
N ALA A 221 -36.76 5.48 -25.76
CA ALA A 221 -35.76 5.64 -24.70
C ALA A 221 -35.47 7.13 -24.45
N PHE A 222 -35.33 7.89 -25.54
CA PHE A 222 -35.19 9.34 -25.50
C PHE A 222 -36.46 10.03 -24.97
N SER A 223 -37.65 9.59 -25.40
CA SER A 223 -38.93 10.14 -24.95
C SER A 223 -39.20 9.84 -23.46
N SER A 224 -38.82 8.66 -22.97
CA SER A 224 -38.91 8.28 -21.55
C SER A 224 -37.99 9.15 -20.66
N ALA A 225 -36.75 9.36 -21.09
CA ALA A 225 -35.80 10.26 -20.41
C ALA A 225 -36.27 11.73 -20.40
N LEU A 226 -37.02 12.15 -21.44
CA LEU A 226 -37.65 13.47 -21.51
C LEU A 226 -38.97 13.56 -20.72
N SER A 227 -39.62 12.42 -20.42
CA SER A 227 -40.93 12.36 -19.76
C SER A 227 -40.83 12.56 -18.25
N THR A 228 -39.69 12.26 -17.63
CA THR A 228 -39.38 12.65 -16.25
C THR A 228 -38.99 14.12 -16.16
N ASN A 229 -39.82 15.00 -16.70
CA ASN A 229 -39.64 16.44 -16.61
C ASN A 229 -40.15 16.91 -15.24
N THR A 230 -39.46 16.48 -14.17
CA THR A 230 -39.57 17.19 -12.89
C THR A 230 -38.86 18.51 -13.10
N ALA A 231 -39.63 19.56 -13.42
CA ALA A 231 -39.11 20.90 -13.52
C ALA A 231 -38.30 21.16 -12.25
N PRO A 232 -37.00 21.51 -12.35
CA PRO A 232 -36.19 21.76 -11.17
C PRO A 232 -36.87 22.87 -10.36
N SER A 233 -36.95 22.68 -9.04
CA SER A 233 -37.53 23.68 -8.12
C SER A 233 -36.72 24.98 -8.04
N PHE A 234 -35.62 25.05 -8.78
CA PHE A 234 -34.70 26.18 -8.84
C PHE A 234 -34.23 26.41 -10.29
N ASP A 235 -33.99 27.67 -10.61
CA ASP A 235 -33.51 28.09 -11.93
C ASP A 235 -32.04 27.72 -12.12
N ARG A 236 -31.77 26.78 -13.03
CA ARG A 236 -30.40 26.31 -13.35
C ARG A 236 -29.63 27.27 -14.27
N SER A 237 -30.28 28.28 -14.84
CA SER A 237 -29.61 29.33 -15.62
C SER A 237 -28.98 30.41 -14.74
N VAL A 238 -29.42 30.49 -13.48
CA VAL A 238 -28.88 31.42 -12.49
C VAL A 238 -27.73 30.73 -11.76
N MET A 239 -26.50 31.09 -12.11
CA MET A 239 -25.34 30.67 -11.33
C MET A 239 -25.45 31.25 -9.91
N PRO A 240 -25.35 30.42 -8.85
CA PRO A 240 -25.28 30.92 -7.48
C PRO A 240 -24.14 31.92 -7.38
N LYS A 241 -24.39 33.09 -6.80
CA LYS A 241 -23.30 34.02 -6.52
C LYS A 241 -22.37 33.37 -5.50
N ALA A 242 -21.08 33.32 -5.82
CA ALA A 242 -20.08 32.93 -4.83
C ALA A 242 -20.24 33.82 -3.59
N GLY A 243 -20.14 33.22 -2.40
CA GLY A 243 -20.06 33.98 -1.17
C GLY A 243 -18.78 34.84 -1.15
N GLU A 244 -18.65 35.68 -0.13
CA GLU A 244 -17.38 36.37 0.10
C GLU A 244 -16.26 35.33 0.29
N ALA A 245 -15.09 35.62 -0.27
CA ALA A 245 -13.93 34.75 -0.10
C ALA A 245 -13.61 34.66 1.40
N PRO A 246 -13.47 33.46 1.97
CA PRO A 246 -13.09 33.32 3.36
C PRO A 246 -11.72 33.98 3.56
N VAL A 247 -11.60 34.79 4.62
CA VAL A 247 -10.30 35.36 5.02
C VAL A 247 -9.49 34.21 5.62
N VAL A 248 -8.33 33.91 5.02
CA VAL A 248 -7.41 32.92 5.57
C VAL A 248 -6.72 33.55 6.77
N GLU A 249 -7.00 33.03 7.97
CA GLU A 249 -6.23 33.39 9.15
C GLU A 249 -4.90 32.63 9.11
N VAL A 250 -3.81 33.39 9.07
CA VAL A 250 -2.47 32.81 9.15
C VAL A 250 -2.27 32.39 10.62
N PRO A 251 -1.90 31.13 10.89
CA PRO A 251 -1.67 30.70 12.25
C PRO A 251 -0.49 31.46 12.87
N ASP A 252 -0.57 31.70 14.18
CA ASP A 252 0.56 32.24 14.93
C ASP A 252 1.76 31.30 14.80
N TYR A 253 2.95 31.89 14.62
CA TYR A 253 4.21 31.17 14.59
C TYR A 253 5.13 31.69 15.69
N TRP A 254 6.11 30.87 16.05
CA TRP A 254 7.20 31.24 16.94
C TRP A 254 8.54 31.09 16.21
N GLU A 255 9.49 31.91 16.64
CA GLU A 255 10.86 31.90 16.14
C GLU A 255 11.82 31.53 17.26
N SER A 256 12.90 30.85 16.91
CA SER A 256 14.01 30.55 17.81
C SER A 256 15.30 30.43 17.01
N GLU A 257 16.44 30.46 17.69
CA GLU A 257 17.76 30.29 17.09
C GLU A 257 18.53 29.21 17.88
N LEU A 258 19.08 28.23 17.18
CA LEU A 258 19.97 27.24 17.79
C LEU A 258 21.35 27.84 18.09
N ALA A 259 22.08 27.24 19.02
CA ALA A 259 23.43 27.71 19.42
C ALA A 259 24.46 27.77 18.27
N ASN A 260 24.18 27.11 17.14
CA ASN A 260 25.01 27.12 15.94
C ASN A 260 24.49 28.08 14.84
N GLY A 261 23.50 28.94 15.16
CA GLY A 261 22.97 29.95 14.25
C GLY A 261 21.89 29.47 13.28
N ILE A 262 21.36 28.26 13.45
CA ILE A 262 20.22 27.78 12.65
C ILE A 262 18.95 28.44 13.18
N GLU A 263 18.29 29.20 12.33
CA GLU A 263 16.97 29.78 12.59
C GLU A 263 15.89 28.69 12.54
N ILE A 264 14.96 28.74 13.50
CA ILE A 264 13.81 27.85 13.61
C ILE A 264 12.54 28.69 13.50
N LEU A 265 11.68 28.30 12.57
CA LEU A 265 10.31 28.77 12.47
C LEU A 265 9.37 27.61 12.84
N GLY A 266 8.47 27.83 13.79
CA GLY A 266 7.56 26.80 14.28
C GLY A 266 6.11 27.23 14.30
N VAL A 267 5.22 26.31 13.95
CA VAL A 267 3.76 26.43 14.09
C VAL A 267 3.28 25.27 14.94
N THR A 268 2.35 25.53 15.87
CA THR A 268 1.79 24.48 16.74
C THR A 268 0.30 24.30 16.46
N SER A 269 -0.09 23.06 16.17
CA SER A 269 -1.49 22.64 16.04
C SER A 269 -1.73 21.43 16.94
N THR A 270 -2.94 21.32 17.50
CA THR A 270 -3.36 20.18 18.33
C THR A 270 -4.27 19.22 17.59
N GLU A 271 -4.30 19.29 16.26
CA GLU A 271 -5.20 18.49 15.42
C GLU A 271 -4.80 17.02 15.32
N THR A 272 -3.48 16.74 15.29
CA THR A 272 -2.93 15.38 15.30
C THR A 272 -1.68 15.34 16.18
N PRO A 273 -1.34 14.19 16.79
CA PRO A 273 -0.14 14.03 17.62
C PRO A 273 1.10 13.84 16.73
N THR A 274 1.40 14.82 15.88
CA THR A 274 2.51 14.75 14.91
C THR A 274 3.52 15.86 15.12
N VAL A 275 4.78 15.56 14.81
CA VAL A 275 5.87 16.53 14.73
C VAL A 275 6.46 16.41 13.33
N THR A 276 6.44 17.50 12.57
CA THR A 276 7.08 17.58 11.25
C THR A 276 8.28 18.50 11.33
N LEU A 277 9.43 18.00 10.91
CA LEU A 277 10.68 18.73 10.86
C LEU A 277 11.10 18.87 9.40
N THR A 278 11.23 20.11 8.93
CA THR A 278 11.74 20.40 7.59
C THR A 278 13.02 21.22 7.72
N LEU A 279 14.12 20.67 7.21
CA LEU A 279 15.41 21.36 7.18
C LEU A 279 15.70 21.82 5.75
N GLY A 280 15.83 23.14 5.58
CA GLY A 280 16.31 23.74 4.34
C GLY A 280 17.83 23.89 4.37
N MET A 281 18.50 23.55 3.27
CA MET A 281 19.93 23.81 3.08
C MET A 281 20.19 24.17 1.61
N ASP A 282 21.20 25.01 1.36
CA ASP A 282 21.63 25.30 -0.01
C ASP A 282 22.08 24.00 -0.69
N GLY A 283 21.60 23.77 -1.91
CA GLY A 283 21.74 22.47 -2.55
C GLY A 283 21.35 22.45 -4.02
N GLY A 284 21.37 21.23 -4.58
CA GLY A 284 20.95 20.98 -5.95
C GLY A 284 21.97 21.41 -7.01
N MET A 285 21.50 21.50 -8.26
CA MET A 285 22.37 21.70 -9.43
C MET A 285 23.16 23.02 -9.40
N LEU A 286 22.72 24.01 -8.62
CA LEU A 286 23.44 25.29 -8.48
C LEU A 286 24.80 25.12 -7.77
N LEU A 287 24.98 24.04 -7.01
CA LEU A 287 26.23 23.69 -6.35
C LEU A 287 27.03 22.62 -7.11
N ASP A 288 26.58 22.19 -8.29
CA ASP A 288 27.33 21.25 -9.11
C ASP A 288 28.55 21.96 -9.74
N PRO A 289 29.76 21.38 -9.65
CA PRO A 289 30.91 21.89 -10.40
C PRO A 289 30.66 21.82 -11.91
N GLU A 290 31.29 22.73 -12.66
CA GLU A 290 31.22 22.72 -14.12
C GLU A 290 31.68 21.36 -14.68
N GLY A 291 30.89 20.80 -15.61
CA GLY A 291 31.12 19.47 -16.17
C GLY A 291 30.79 18.28 -15.24
N LYS A 292 30.23 18.52 -14.05
CA LYS A 292 29.85 17.48 -13.08
C LYS A 292 28.39 17.58 -12.61
N ALA A 293 27.48 17.86 -13.54
CA ALA A 293 26.04 17.91 -13.27
C ALA A 293 25.55 16.61 -12.62
N GLY A 294 24.74 16.74 -11.56
CA GLY A 294 24.20 15.62 -10.77
C GLY A 294 25.03 15.24 -9.55
N THR A 295 26.15 15.92 -9.25
CA THR A 295 27.00 15.61 -8.09
C THR A 295 26.28 15.88 -6.77
N ALA A 296 25.61 17.03 -6.64
CA ALA A 296 24.82 17.38 -5.47
C ALA A 296 23.65 16.41 -5.28
N TYR A 297 22.98 16.02 -6.37
CA TYR A 297 21.90 15.03 -6.33
C TYR A 297 22.40 13.66 -5.87
N LEU A 298 23.50 13.17 -6.43
CA LEU A 298 24.11 11.90 -6.01
C LEU A 298 24.55 11.95 -4.55
N THR A 299 25.10 13.07 -4.10
CA THR A 299 25.47 13.27 -2.69
C THR A 299 24.24 13.17 -1.78
N ALA A 300 23.15 13.85 -2.13
CA ALA A 300 21.90 13.78 -1.38
C ALA A 300 21.30 12.36 -1.35
N LEU A 301 21.39 11.61 -2.45
CA LEU A 301 20.99 10.20 -2.47
C LEU A 301 21.81 9.38 -1.47
N LEU A 302 23.13 9.56 -1.45
CA LEU A 302 24.03 8.83 -0.54
C LEU A 302 23.81 9.18 0.94
N MET A 303 23.25 10.35 1.26
CA MET A 303 22.91 10.72 2.64
C MET A 303 21.76 9.88 3.23
N ASN A 304 20.97 9.21 2.39
CA ASN A 304 19.90 8.29 2.81
C ASN A 304 20.36 6.83 2.91
N GLU A 305 21.66 6.59 2.78
CA GLU A 305 22.26 5.26 2.82
C GLU A 305 23.03 5.05 4.15
N THR A 306 23.93 4.07 4.16
CA THR A 306 24.58 3.55 5.38
C THR A 306 25.47 4.60 6.03
N THR A 307 25.46 4.64 7.37
CA THR A 307 26.33 5.50 8.18
C THR A 307 27.48 4.68 8.80
N LYS A 308 28.37 5.33 9.57
CA LYS A 308 29.41 4.61 10.32
C LYS A 308 28.85 3.71 11.43
N HIS A 309 27.63 3.95 11.88
CA HIS A 309 27.03 3.29 13.04
C HIS A 309 25.81 2.43 12.70
N TYR A 310 25.17 2.69 11.56
CA TYR A 310 23.96 2.02 11.13
C TYR A 310 24.08 1.60 9.67
N SER A 311 23.87 0.31 9.40
CA SER A 311 23.51 -0.17 8.07
C SER A 311 22.18 0.43 7.60
N ASN A 312 21.90 0.30 6.31
CA ASN A 312 20.63 0.73 5.72
C ASN A 312 19.42 0.08 6.41
N GLU A 313 19.54 -1.20 6.73
CA GLU A 313 18.47 -1.97 7.36
C GLU A 313 18.24 -1.52 8.81
N GLU A 314 19.31 -1.28 9.56
CA GLU A 314 19.19 -0.77 10.93
C GLU A 314 18.60 0.64 10.95
N LEU A 315 19.07 1.53 10.07
CA LEU A 315 18.51 2.89 9.95
C LEU A 315 17.02 2.85 9.57
N ALA A 316 16.64 2.01 8.60
CA ALA A 316 15.26 1.83 8.21
C ALA A 316 14.40 1.23 9.35
N SER A 317 14.95 0.33 10.16
CA SER A 317 14.24 -0.22 11.32
C SER A 317 13.96 0.85 12.36
N GLU A 318 14.94 1.68 12.70
CA GLU A 318 14.76 2.77 13.67
C GLU A 318 13.77 3.83 13.17
N LEU A 319 13.84 4.22 11.90
CA LEU A 319 12.87 5.15 11.29
C LEU A 319 11.45 4.58 11.32
N ALA A 320 11.30 3.31 10.97
CA ALA A 320 9.99 2.67 10.95
C ALA A 320 9.37 2.54 12.35
N LYS A 321 10.16 2.37 13.41
CA LYS A 321 9.68 2.43 14.81
C LYS A 321 9.16 3.82 15.19
N LEU A 322 9.68 4.87 14.56
CA LEU A 322 9.19 6.25 14.71
C LEU A 322 8.00 6.55 13.80
N GLY A 323 7.56 5.59 12.98
CA GLY A 323 6.49 5.80 11.99
C GLY A 323 6.94 6.55 10.74
N SER A 324 8.25 6.61 10.48
CA SER A 324 8.87 7.28 9.33
C SER A 324 9.14 6.35 8.15
#